data_AF-A0A920G8G2-F1
#
_entry.id   AF-A0A920G8G2-F1
#
_cell.length_a   1.000
_cell.length_b   1.000
_cell.length_c   1.000
_cell.angle_alpha   90.00
_cell.angle_beta   90.00
_cell.angle_gamma   90.00
#
_symmetry.space_group_name_H-M   'P 1'
#
loop_
_entity.id
_entity.type
_entity.pdbx_description
1 polymer ?
#
loop_
_entity_poly.entity_id
_entity_poly.type
_entity_poly.pdbx_seq_one_letter_code
_entity_poly.pdbx_strand_id
1 'polypeptide(L)' 'MTLRLSNDLGRTWTREFLLHEGPSAYSDITKLRNGNVGCLFEAGKNSPYEGIVYREVDVRDIN' A
#
# COMPACT_ATOMS: atom_id res chain seq x y z
N MET A 1 7.27 1.49 0.95
CA MET A 1 5.90 1.50 0.40
C MET A 1 4.88 1.84 1.48
N THR A 2 4.10 2.88 1.28
CA THR A 2 3.13 3.40 2.26
C THR A 2 1.78 3.65 1.59
N LEU A 3 0.71 3.11 2.17
CA LEU A 3 -0.66 3.50 1.81
C LEU A 3 -1.06 4.74 2.59
N ARG A 4 -1.83 5.62 1.96
CA ARG A 4 -2.46 6.77 2.61
C ARG A 4 -3.95 6.73 2.36
N LEU A 5 -4.72 7.25 3.31
CA LEU A 5 -6.18 7.34 3.21
C LEU A 5 -6.63 8.80 3.23
N SER A 6 -7.56 9.13 2.33
CA SER A 6 -8.28 10.39 2.31
C SER A 6 -9.78 10.11 2.46
N ASN A 7 -10.42 10.85 3.37
CA ASN A 7 -11.87 10.83 3.58
C ASN A 7 -12.56 12.08 3.03
N ASP A 8 -11.83 12.92 2.29
CA ASP A 8 -12.26 14.24 1.82
C ASP A 8 -11.99 14.46 0.32
N LEU A 9 -12.19 13.40 -0.47
CA LEU A 9 -12.02 13.39 -1.94
C LEU A 9 -10.60 13.77 -2.38
N GLY A 10 -9.59 13.33 -1.64
CA GLY A 10 -8.18 13.50 -1.96
C GLY A 10 -7.60 14.85 -1.55
N ARG A 11 -8.31 15.68 -0.77
CA ARG A 11 -7.82 16.99 -0.33
C ARG A 11 -6.77 16.87 0.78
N THR A 12 -6.99 15.97 1.74
CA THR A 12 -6.05 15.67 2.82
C THR A 12 -5.82 14.17 2.96
N TRP A 13 -4.62 13.82 3.43
CA TRP A 13 -4.14 12.44 3.58
C TRP A 13 -3.48 12.30 4.95
N THR A 14 -4.29 12.31 6.01
CA THR A 14 -3.81 12.39 7.40
C THR A 14 -3.44 11.04 8.00
N ARG A 15 -3.82 9.93 7.36
CA ARG A 15 -3.55 8.58 7.83
C ARG A 15 -2.61 7.87 6.87
N GLU A 16 -1.61 7.18 7.43
CA GLU A 16 -0.64 6.41 6.69
C GLU A 16 -0.44 5.02 7.30
N PHE A 17 -0.26 4.03 6.44
CA PHE A 17 -0.03 2.65 6.82
C PHE A 17 1.15 2.10 6.03
N LEU A 18 2.18 1.65 6.75
CA LEU A 18 3.42 1.22 6.14
C LEU A 18 3.36 -0.26 5.73
N LEU A 19 3.56 -0.53 4.44
CA LEU A 19 3.59 -1.90 3.91
C LEU A 19 5.00 -2.49 3.86
N HIS A 20 6.00 -1.64 3.63
CA HIS A 20 7.40 -2.03 3.48
C HIS A 20 8.33 -0.86 3.79
N GLU A 21 9.24 -1.06 4.75
CA GLU A 21 10.26 -0.08 5.16
C GLU A 21 11.38 0.10 4.12
N GLY A 22 11.65 -0.93 3.31
CA GLY A 22 12.78 -0.95 2.39
C GLY A 22 12.51 -0.29 1.02
N PRO A 23 13.49 -0.37 0.09
CA PRO A 23 13.32 0.08 -1.29
C PRO A 23 12.04 -0.49 -1.91
N SER A 24 11.23 0.41 -2.46
CA SER A 24 10.03 0.05 -3.22
C SER A 24 9.85 1.01 -4.39
N ALA A 25 9.30 0.52 -5.49
CA ALA A 25 9.04 1.32 -6.70
C ALA A 25 7.58 1.22 -7.14
N TYR A 26 7.30 0.79 -8.37
CA TYR A 26 5.96 0.84 -8.95
C TYR A 26 4.98 -0.01 -8.12
N SER A 27 3.72 0.43 -8.08
CA SER A 27 2.66 -0.27 -7.38
C SER A 27 1.32 -0.16 -8.11
N ASP A 28 0.42 -1.08 -7.78
CA ASP A 28 -0.97 -1.05 -8.17
C ASP A 28 -1.85 -1.56 -7.01
N ILE A 29 -3.04 -1.00 -6.87
CA ILE A 29 -3.95 -1.31 -5.76
C ILE A 29 -5.35 -1.63 -6.27
N THR A 30 -6.03 -2.55 -5.59
CA THR A 30 -7.41 -2.91 -5.92
C THR A 30 -8.23 -3.22 -4.68
N LYS A 31 -9.55 -3.06 -4.80
CA LYS A 31 -10.50 -3.47 -3.76
C LYS A 31 -10.84 -4.95 -3.94
N LEU A 32 -10.68 -5.72 -2.87
CA LEU A 32 -11.00 -7.14 -2.84
C LEU A 32 -12.47 -7.38 -2.47
N ARG A 33 -12.97 -8.60 -2.75
CA ARG A 33 -14.38 -8.97 -2.49
C ARG A 33 -14.77 -8.95 -1.02
N ASN A 34 -13.81 -9.20 -0.12
CA ASN A 34 -14.00 -9.13 1.33
C ASN A 34 -13.99 -7.69 1.88
N GLY A 35 -13.75 -6.68 1.02
CA GLY A 35 -13.69 -5.27 1.42
C GLY A 35 -12.27 -4.76 1.72
N ASN A 36 -11.27 -5.65 1.76
CA ASN A 36 -9.87 -5.28 1.97
C ASN A 36 -9.27 -4.61 0.74
N VAL A 37 -8.09 -4.02 0.92
CA VAL A 37 -7.25 -3.51 -0.17
C VAL A 37 -6.12 -4.50 -0.45
N GLY A 38 -6.03 -4.95 -1.69
CA GLY A 38 -4.87 -5.67 -2.20
C GLY A 38 -3.90 -4.68 -2.86
N CYS A 39 -2.62 -4.81 -2.57
CA CYS A 39 -1.56 -3.98 -3.12
C CYS A 39 -0.43 -4.87 -3.67
N LEU A 40 -0.10 -4.69 -4.95
CA LEU A 40 1.10 -5.25 -5.57
C LEU A 40 2.12 -4.13 -5.74
N PHE A 41 3.39 -4.39 -5.42
CA PHE A 41 4.44 -3.41 -5.60
C PHE A 41 5.83 -4.05 -5.77
N GLU A 42 6.69 -3.38 -6.51
CA GLU A 42 8.12 -3.71 -6.60
C GLU A 42 8.80 -3.42 -5.26
N ALA A 43 9.55 -4.38 -4.72
CA ALA A 43 10.29 -4.21 -3.47
C ALA A 43 11.54 -5.10 -3.37
N GLY A 44 12.44 -4.68 -2.49
CA GLY A 44 13.60 -5.49 -2.08
C GLY A 44 14.28 -4.97 -0.83
N LYS A 45 15.45 -5.53 -0.53
CA LYS A 45 16.29 -5.12 0.60
C LYS A 45 17.29 -4.02 0.20
N ASN A 46 17.94 -4.17 -0.96
CA ASN A 46 18.98 -3.26 -1.45
C ASN A 46 18.54 -2.49 -2.69
N SER A 47 17.65 -3.06 -3.51
CA SER A 47 17.08 -2.49 -4.72
C SER A 47 15.56 -2.72 -4.76
N PRO A 48 14.75 -1.80 -5.31
CA PRO A 48 13.31 -2.02 -5.43
C PRO A 48 12.96 -3.10 -6.46
N TYR A 49 13.86 -3.47 -7.36
CA TYR A 49 13.61 -4.41 -8.47
C TYR A 49 13.99 -5.86 -8.16
N GLU A 50 14.17 -6.20 -6.88
CA GLU A 50 14.49 -7.58 -6.48
C GLU A 50 13.28 -8.52 -6.61
N GLY A 51 12.05 -7.97 -6.59
CA GLY A 51 10.84 -8.74 -6.84
C GLY A 51 9.56 -7.91 -6.71
N ILE A 52 8.43 -8.58 -6.88
CA ILE A 52 7.09 -8.01 -6.69
C ILE A 52 6.47 -8.65 -5.45
N VAL A 53 5.97 -7.81 -4.54
CA VAL A 53 5.35 -8.20 -3.28
C VAL A 53 3.86 -7.93 -3.32
N TYR A 54 3.07 -8.89 -2.85
CA TYR A 54 1.65 -8.70 -2.53
C TYR A 54 1.46 -8.45 -1.04
N ARG A 55 0.60 -7.49 -0.71
CA ARG A 55 0.07 -7.26 0.64
C ARG A 55 -1.43 -7.05 0.57
N GLU A 56 -2.13 -7.64 1.53
CA GLU A 56 -3.54 -7.38 1.78
C GLU A 56 -3.67 -6.63 3.11
N VAL A 57 -4.50 -5.59 3.13
CA VAL A 57 -4.74 -4.74 4.30
C VAL A 57 -6.23 -4.60 4.53
N ASP A 58 -6.65 -4.79 5.78
CA ASP A 58 -7.99 -4.40 6.20
C ASP A 58 -8.07 -2.87 6.26
N VAL A 59 -9.03 -2.29 5.56
CA VAL A 59 -9.21 -0.82 5.53
C VAL A 59 -9.39 -0.25 6.95
N ARG A 60 -9.90 -1.05 7.89
CA ARG A 60 -10.07 -0.65 9.29
C ARG A 60 -8.74 -0.46 10.02
N ASP A 61 -7.67 -1.15 9.59
CA ASP A 61 -6.33 -1.01 10.16
C ASP A 61 -5.66 0.30 9.70
N ILE A 62 -6.18 0.92 8.64
CA ILE A 62 -5.75 2.23 8.16
C ILE A 62 -6.59 3.36 8.81
N ASN A 63 -7.79 3.06 9.33
CA ASN A 63 -8.78 4.04 9.80
C ASN A 63 -8.90 4.15 11.33
#